data_AF-A0A920HBI1-F1
#
_entry.id   AF-A0A920HBI1-F1
#
_cell.length_a   1.000
_cell.length_b   1.000
_cell.length_c   1.000
_cell.angle_alpha   90.00
_cell.angle_beta   90.00
_cell.angle_gamma   90.00
#
_symmetry.space_group_name_H-M   'P 1'
#
loop_
_entity.id
_entity.type
_entity.pdbx_description
1 polymer ?
#
loop_
_entity_poly.entity_id
_entity_poly.type
_entity_poly.pdbx_seq_one_letter_code
_entity_poly.pdbx_strand_id
1 'polypeptide(L)' 'MFVAQILICSMLSADCVILEDTRGLSLTKTQCVIRQKEMLVDITVKMPEYSLVDRTCRKSKYQPV' A
#
# COMPACT_ATOMS: atom_id res chain seq x y z
N MET A 1 -5.99 0.03 -14.69
CA MET A 1 -6.14 0.62 -13.34
C MET A 1 -5.15 -0.06 -12.39
N PHE A 2 -4.85 0.55 -11.25
CA PHE A 2 -3.79 0.17 -10.32
C PHE A 2 -4.33 0.00 -8.90
N VAL A 3 -3.84 -1.02 -8.20
CA VAL A 3 -4.03 -1.23 -6.75
C VAL A 3 -2.77 -0.74 -6.05
N ALA A 4 -2.94 0.11 -5.04
CA ALA A 4 -1.83 0.52 -4.20
C ALA A 4 -1.53 -0.59 -3.18
N GLN A 5 -0.28 -1.04 -3.18
CA GLN A 5 0.24 -2.04 -2.26
C GLN A 5 1.48 -1.52 -1.56
N ILE A 6 1.60 -1.82 -0.27
CA ILE A 6 2.78 -1.57 0.53
C ILE A 6 3.10 -2.79 1.38
N LEU A 7 4.38 -3.09 1.53
CA LEU A 7 4.91 -4.09 2.44
C LEU A 7 5.48 -3.36 3.64
N ILE A 8 4.95 -3.66 4.82
CA ILE A 8 5.48 -3.16 6.08
C ILE A 8 6.00 -4.32 6.90
N CYS A 9 7.09 -4.12 7.61
CA CYS A 9 7.63 -5.12 8.53
C CYS A 9 7.87 -4.50 9.90
N SER A 10 7.57 -5.27 10.94
CA SER A 10 7.86 -4.92 12.32
C SER A 10 9.36 -4.68 12.49
N MET A 11 9.73 -3.62 13.20
CA MET A 11 11.12 -3.39 13.60
C MET A 11 11.52 -4.25 14.80
N LEU A 12 10.53 -4.77 15.55
CA LEU A 12 10.73 -5.51 16.79
C LEU A 12 10.64 -7.02 16.60
N SER A 13 10.04 -7.48 15.51
CA SER A 13 9.85 -8.90 15.18
C SER A 13 10.06 -9.14 13.69
N ALA A 14 10.28 -10.38 13.28
CA ALA A 14 10.45 -10.75 11.87
C ALA A 14 9.12 -10.79 11.08
N ASP A 15 8.08 -10.09 11.57
CA ASP A 15 6.74 -10.13 11.00
C ASP A 15 6.58 -9.07 9.91
N CYS A 16 6.14 -9.50 8.73
CA CYS A 16 5.88 -8.64 7.59
C CYS A 16 4.43 -8.80 7.13
N VAL A 17 3.80 -7.67 6.82
CA VAL A 17 2.40 -7.60 6.39
C VAL A 17 2.31 -6.81 5.10
N ILE A 18 1.57 -7.35 4.14
CA ILE A 18 1.22 -6.65 2.90
C ILE A 18 -0.13 -5.98 3.10
N LEU A 19 -0.18 -4.67 2.86
CA LEU A 19 -1.41 -3.89 2.91
C LEU A 19 -1.78 -3.46 1.50
N GLU A 20 -3.03 -3.72 1.13
CA GLU A 20 -3.63 -3.31 -0.14
C GLU A 20 -4.68 -2.22 0.12
N ASP A 21 -4.77 -1.23 -0.77
CA ASP A 21 -5.85 -0.25 -0.73
C ASP A 21 -7.18 -0.87 -1.17
N THR A 22 -8.10 -1.04 -0.23
CA THR A 22 -9.44 -1.58 -0.48
C THR A 22 -10.45 -0.51 -0.89
N ARG A 23 -10.06 0.79 -0.90
CA ARG A 23 -10.94 1.90 -1.27
C ARG A 23 -11.26 1.97 -2.78
N GLY A 24 -10.53 1.21 -3.60
CA GLY A 24 -10.81 1.05 -5.02
C GLY A 24 -9.57 1.16 -5.89
N LEU A 25 -9.80 1.13 -7.21
CA LEU A 25 -8.73 1.14 -8.21
C LEU A 25 -8.31 2.57 -8.56
N SER A 26 -7.02 2.85 -8.49
CA SER A 26 -6.43 4.09 -9.02
C SER A 26 -6.37 4.04 -10.56
N LEU A 27 -6.85 5.07 -11.25
CA LEU A 27 -6.88 5.09 -12.71
C LEU A 27 -5.48 5.18 -13.30
N THR A 28 -4.61 6.00 -12.68
CA THR A 28 -3.23 6.24 -13.13
C THR A 28 -2.19 5.73 -12.13
N LYS A 29 -0.95 5.54 -12.60
CA LYS A 29 0.18 5.18 -11.74
C LYS A 29 0.46 6.29 -10.71
N THR A 30 0.33 7.56 -11.10
CA THR A 30 0.51 8.70 -10.20
C THR A 30 -0.50 8.70 -9.06
N GLN A 31 -1.78 8.43 -9.35
CA GLN A 31 -2.81 8.29 -8.33
C GLN A 31 -2.50 7.15 -7.35
N CYS A 32 -2.04 6.01 -7.87
CA CYS A 32 -1.62 4.90 -7.02
C CYS A 32 -0.48 5.27 -6.07
N VAL A 33 0.54 6.00 -6.56
CA VAL A 33 1.66 6.46 -5.71
C VAL A 33 1.18 7.45 -4.64
N ILE A 34 0.24 8.33 -4.96
CA ILE A 34 -0.38 9.23 -3.96
C ILE A 34 -1.09 8.40 -2.89
N ARG A 35 -1.86 7.37 -3.28
CA ARG A 35 -2.54 6.47 -2.33
C ARG A 35 -1.56 5.72 -1.44
N GLN A 36 -0.44 5.24 -1.96
CA GLN A 36 0.62 4.63 -1.15
C GLN A 36 1.16 5.58 -0.07
N LYS A 37 1.31 6.89 -0.39
CA LYS A 37 1.75 7.89 0.59
C LYS A 37 0.70 8.09 1.68
N GLU A 38 -0.58 8.17 1.32
CA GLU A 38 -1.68 8.26 2.29
C GLU A 38 -1.70 7.03 3.21
N MET A 39 -1.60 5.82 2.64
CA MET A 39 -1.52 4.58 3.42
C MET A 39 -0.34 4.60 4.40
N LEU A 40 0.83 5.07 3.96
CA LEU A 40 2.01 5.14 4.82
C LEU A 40 1.80 6.11 6.00
N VAL A 41 1.20 7.27 5.75
CA VAL A 41 0.87 8.24 6.81
C VAL A 41 -0.09 7.61 7.82
N ASP A 42 -1.14 6.92 7.33
CA ASP A 42 -2.11 6.24 8.19
C ASP A 42 -1.46 5.15 9.06
N ILE A 43 -0.52 4.38 8.49
CA ILE A 43 0.18 3.30 9.21
C ILE A 43 1.18 3.84 10.21
N THR A 44 1.94 4.88 9.86
CA THR A 44 2.94 5.44 10.78
C THR A 44 2.28 5.93 12.08
N VAL A 45 1.03 6.38 12.00
CA VAL A 45 0.25 6.80 13.17
C VAL A 45 -0.33 5.61 13.95
N LYS A 46 -0.77 4.55 13.27
CA LYS A 46 -1.45 3.40 13.92
C LYS A 46 -0.54 2.27 14.37
N MET A 47 0.59 2.10 13.68
CA MET A 47 1.54 1.00 13.80
C MET A 47 2.98 1.56 13.72
N PRO A 48 3.40 2.40 14.68
CA PRO A 48 4.70 3.08 14.65
C PRO A 48 5.90 2.12 14.70
N GLU A 49 5.70 0.91 15.23
CA GLU A 49 6.69 -0.16 15.29
C GLU A 49 6.93 -0.86 13.95
N TYR A 50 6.13 -0.55 12.92
CA TYR A 50 6.29 -1.09 11.57
C TYR A 50 6.97 -0.08 10.65
N SER A 51 7.86 -0.60 9.81
CA SER A 51 8.62 0.17 8.83
C SER A 51 8.20 -0.21 7.41
N LEU A 52 8.20 0.77 6.50
CA LEU A 52 7.98 0.51 5.09
C LEU A 52 9.21 -0.21 4.51
N VAL A 53 8.97 -1.40 3.95
CA VAL A 53 10.01 -2.18 3.26
C VAL A 53 9.90 -2.01 1.75
N ASP A 54 8.69 -2.10 1.20
CA ASP A 54 8.48 -1.96 -0.25
C ASP A 54 7.12 -1.33 -0.58
N ARG A 55 7.01 -0.77 -1.78
CA ARG A 55 5.77 -0.18 -2.31
C ARG A 55 5.59 -0.55 -3.78
N THR A 56 4.46 -1.15 -4.08
CA THR A 56 4.13 -1.61 -5.43
C THR A 56 2.77 -1.09 -5.89
N CYS A 57 2.74 -0.54 -7.11
CA CYS A 57 1.50 -0.21 -7.81
C CYS A 57 1.15 -1.35 -8.74
N ARG A 58 0.31 -2.27 -8.26
CA ARG A 58 -0.03 -3.49 -9.01
C ARG A 58 -1.11 -3.17 -10.04
N LYS A 59 -0.87 -3.50 -11.31
CA LYS A 59 -1.89 -3.33 -12.35
C LYS A 59 -3.00 -4.36 -12.09
N SER A 60 -4.22 -3.89 -11.84
CA SER A 60 -5.36 -4.79 -11.62
C SER A 60 -5.67 -5.56 -12.91
N LYS A 61 -5.87 -6.88 -12.80
CA LYS A 61 -6.39 -7.71 -13.90
C LYS A 61 -7.89 -7.50 -14.13
N TYR A 62 -8.60 -6.89 -13.17
CA TYR A 62 -10.01 -6.53 -13.32
C TYR A 62 -10.12 -5.25 -14.17
N GLN A 63 -10.53 -5.43 -15.43
CA GLN A 63 -11.28 -4.42 -16.18
C GLN A 63 -12.76 -4.65 -15.83
N PRO A 64 -13.46 -3.70 -15.18
CA PRO A 64 -14.92 -3.74 -15.21
C PRO A 64 -15.36 -3.63 -16.68
N VAL A 65 -16.16 -4.61 -17.10
CA VAL A 65 -16.86 -4.62 -18.41
C VAL A 65 -17.99 -3.60 -18.35
#